data_AF-A0A858QB88-F1
#
_entry.id   AF-A0A858QB88-F1
#
_cell.length_a   1.000
_cell.length_b   1.000
_cell.length_c   1.000
_cell.angle_alpha   90.00
_cell.angle_beta   90.00
_cell.angle_gamma   90.00
#
_symmetry.space_group_name_H-M   'P 1'
#
loop_
_entity.id
_entity.type
_entity.pdbx_description
1 polymer ?
#
loop_
_entity_poly.entity_id
_entity_poly.type
_entity_poly.pdbx_seq_one_letter_code
_entity_poly.pdbx_strand_id
1 'polypeptide(L)' 'MKATYSEAFKEQALAKTLNRGDRSVRSLAQELNVNYFTLKGWMNKATAVAPVF' A
#
# COMPACT_ATOMS: atom_id res chain seq x y z
N MET A 1 -6.12 -18.17 -6.46
CA MET A 1 -5.97 -17.86 -5.02
C MET A 1 -5.96 -16.35 -4.84
N LYS A 2 -6.90 -15.79 -4.09
CA LYS A 2 -6.85 -14.38 -3.68
C LYS A 2 -5.90 -14.32 -2.48
N ALA A 3 -4.76 -13.64 -2.61
CA ALA A 3 -3.87 -13.45 -1.47
C ALA A 3 -4.61 -12.60 -0.42
N THR A 4 -5.06 -13.25 0.65
CA THR A 4 -5.68 -12.56 1.79
C THR A 4 -4.56 -12.06 2.67
N TYR A 5 -4.12 -10.83 2.40
CA TYR A 5 -3.18 -10.14 3.29
C TYR A 5 -3.90 -9.76 4.59
N SER A 6 -3.24 -9.98 5.73
CA SER A 6 -3.73 -9.55 7.04
C SER A 6 -3.83 -8.03 7.10
N GLU A 7 -4.73 -7.51 7.93
CA GLU A 7 -4.93 -6.06 8.08
C GLU A 7 -3.67 -5.37 8.61
N ALA A 8 -3.01 -5.94 9.62
CA ALA A 8 -1.75 -5.44 10.14
C ALA A 8 -0.66 -5.33 9.05
N PHE A 9 -0.56 -6.31 8.16
CA PHE A 9 0.38 -6.25 7.04
C PHE A 9 0.01 -5.14 6.05
N LYS A 10 -1.28 -4.99 5.72
CA LYS A 10 -1.76 -3.91 4.84
C LYS A 10 -1.43 -2.54 5.41
N GLU A 11 -1.66 -2.33 6.69
CA GLU A 11 -1.37 -1.07 7.38
C GLU A 11 0.13 -0.76 7.36
N GLN A 12 0.98 -1.73 7.69
CA GLN A 12 2.43 -1.56 7.64
C GLN A 12 2.93 -1.29 6.21
N ALA A 13 2.44 -2.04 5.23
CA ALA A 13 2.73 -1.84 3.82
C ALA A 13 2.31 -0.44 3.35
N LEU A 14 1.12 0.00 3.75
CA LEU A 14 0.60 1.33 3.45
C LEU A 14 1.43 2.42 4.11
N ALA A 15 1.70 2.34 5.40
CA ALA A 15 2.53 3.31 6.12
C ALA A 15 3.90 3.48 5.46
N LYS A 16 4.55 2.37 5.10
CA LYS A 16 5.83 2.39 4.37
C LYS A 16 5.71 2.99 2.97
N THR A 17 4.59 2.75 2.29
CA THR A 17 4.35 3.23 0.91
C THR A 17 3.92 4.69 0.85
N LEU A 18 3.20 5.17 1.87
CA LEU A 18 2.88 6.58 2.03
C LEU A 18 4.13 7.37 2.42
N ASN A 19 4.98 6.80 3.29
CA ASN A 19 6.29 7.37 3.66
C ASN A 19 7.44 7.01 2.69
N ARG A 20 7.14 6.68 1.43
CA ARG A 20 8.14 6.15 0.49
C ARG A 20 9.17 7.19 0.00
N GLY A 21 8.88 8.48 0.16
CA GLY A 21 9.67 9.57 -0.42
C GLY A 21 9.72 9.44 -1.95
N ASP A 22 10.93 9.46 -2.50
CA ASP A 22 11.19 9.35 -3.96
C ASP A 22 11.08 7.92 -4.52
N ARG A 23 10.93 6.90 -3.66
CA ARG A 23 10.82 5.52 -4.12
C ARG A 23 9.52 5.30 -4.89
N SER A 24 9.58 4.51 -5.96
CA SER A 24 8.39 4.15 -6.71
C SER A 24 7.53 3.12 -5.95
N VAL A 25 6.21 3.22 -6.08
CA VAL A 25 5.26 2.23 -5.53
C VAL A 25 5.53 0.83 -6.08
N ARG A 26 6.08 0.73 -7.31
CA ARG A 26 6.47 -0.56 -7.93
C ARG A 26 7.65 -1.21 -7.22
N SER A 27 8.66 -0.43 -6.87
CA SER A 27 9.81 -0.93 -6.11
C SER A 27 9.40 -1.43 -4.73
N LEU A 28 8.51 -0.70 -4.04
CA LEU A 28 7.98 -1.13 -2.75
C LEU A 28 7.07 -2.36 -2.86
N ALA A 29 6.28 -2.45 -3.92
CA ALA A 29 5.47 -3.64 -4.19
C ALA A 29 6.36 -4.89 -4.36
N GLN A 30 7.48 -4.78 -5.08
CA GLN A 30 8.45 -5.86 -5.18
C GLN A 30 9.11 -6.20 -3.83
N GLU A 31 9.51 -5.19 -3.05
CA GLU A 31 10.12 -5.37 -1.73
C GLU A 31 9.16 -6.06 -0.73
N LEU A 32 7.88 -5.67 -0.76
CA LEU A 32 6.83 -6.24 0.09
C LEU A 32 6.29 -7.58 -0.45
N ASN A 33 6.75 -8.01 -1.63
CA ASN A 33 6.19 -9.15 -2.37
C ASN A 33 4.66 -9.06 -2.55
N VAL A 34 4.20 -7.84 -2.85
CA VAL A 34 2.79 -7.51 -3.11
C VAL A 34 2.65 -7.12 -4.58
N ASN A 35 1.52 -7.48 -5.19
CA ASN A 35 1.23 -7.00 -6.53
C ASN A 35 1.08 -5.47 -6.53
N TYR A 36 1.75 -4.79 -7.48
CA TYR A 36 1.68 -3.35 -7.65
C TYR A 36 0.23 -2.81 -7.71
N PHE A 37 -0.67 -3.48 -8.44
CA PHE A 37 -2.07 -3.07 -8.54
C PHE A 37 -2.82 -3.21 -7.21
N THR A 38 -2.48 -4.23 -6.42
CA THR A 38 -3.03 -4.42 -5.07
C THR A 38 -2.59 -3.29 -4.15
N LEU A 39 -1.28 -3.00 -4.12
CA LEU A 39 -0.72 -1.94 -3.29
C LEU A 39 -1.28 -0.55 -3.69
N LYS A 40 -1.40 -0.29 -4.99
CA LYS A 40 -2.03 0.93 -5.52
C LYS A 40 -3.50 1.03 -5.12
N GLY A 41 -4.23 -0.08 -5.17
CA GLY A 41 -5.63 -0.14 -4.73
C GLY A 41 -5.78 0.17 -3.24
N TRP A 42 -4.87 -0.31 -2.40
CA TRP A 42 -4.84 0.05 -0.97
C TRP A 42 -4.53 1.53 -0.78
N MET A 43 -3.56 2.09 -1.51
CA MET A 43 -3.22 3.50 -1.42
C MET A 43 -4.42 4.39 -1.76
N ASN A 44 -5.10 4.12 -2.87
CA ASN A 44 -6.27 4.88 -3.29
C ASN A 44 -7.38 4.85 -2.22
N LYS A 45 -7.59 3.69 -1.58
CA LYS A 45 -8.53 3.56 -0.47
C LYS A 45 -8.08 4.36 0.75
N ALA A 46 -6.79 4.29 1.10
CA ALA A 46 -6.20 5.02 2.22
C ALA A 46 -6.26 6.55 2.03
N THR A 47 -6.06 7.05 0.81
CA THR A 47 -6.19 8.47 0.49
C THR A 47 -7.64 8.94 0.41
N ALA A 48 -8.58 8.06 0.01
CA ALA A 48 -10.00 8.39 -0.04
C ALA A 48 -10.65 8.46 1.35
N VAL A 49 -10.05 7.83 2.37
CA VAL A 49 -10.53 7.87 3.77
C VAL A 49 -9.92 9.00 4.59
N ALA A 50 -9.14 9.90 4.01
CA ALA A 50 -8.70 11.12 4.68
C ALA A 50 -9.74 12.23 4.42
N PRO A 51 -10.73 12.47 5.30
CA PRO A 51 -11.44 13.73 5.28
C PRO A 51 -10.41 14.80 5.63
N VAL A 52 -10.18 15.70 4.68
CA VAL A 52 -9.52 16.97 4.94
C VAL A 52 -10.40 17.70 5.94
N PHE A 53 -9.97 17.76 7.21
CA PHE A 53 -10.47 18.68 8.22
C PHE A 53 -9.33 19.63 8.58
#